data_AF-A0A431E5Z2-F1
#
_entry.id   AF-A0A431E5Z2-F1
#
_cell.length_a   1.000
_cell.length_b   1.000
_cell.length_c   1.000
_cell.angle_alpha   90.00
_cell.angle_beta   90.00
_cell.angle_gamma   90.00
#
_symmetry.space_group_name_H-M   'P 1'
#
loop_
_entity.id
_entity.type
_entity.pdbx_description
1 polymer ?
#
loop_
_entity_poly.entity_id
_entity_poly.type
_entity_poly.pdbx_seq_one_letter_code
_entity_poly.pdbx_strand_id
1 'polypeptide(L)' 'LAALTPPQGYPNAPYYFTPENLEWYYKRHKLDAKLDPRIPAIYRYNFPQELRAKILAYAKEHNIKE' A
#
# COMPACT_ATOMS: atom_id res chain seq x y z
N LEU A 1 -35.60 -13.41 24.09
CA LEU A 1 -35.03 -14.52 23.30
C LEU A 1 -33.65 -14.06 22.80
N ALA A 2 -32.56 -14.51 23.42
CA ALA A 2 -31.21 -14.16 22.97
C ALA A 2 -30.81 -15.12 21.83
N ALA A 3 -30.32 -14.59 20.71
CA ALA A 3 -29.87 -15.39 19.58
C ALA A 3 -28.61 -16.20 20.00
N LEU A 4 -28.78 -17.52 20.17
CA LEU A 4 -27.73 -18.50 20.48
C LEU A 4 -26.87 -18.87 19.27
N THR A 5 -27.11 -18.28 18.11
CA THR A 5 -26.30 -18.52 16.91
C THR A 5 -25.04 -17.67 17.00
N PRO A 6 -23.83 -18.29 17.05
CA PRO A 6 -22.59 -17.53 16.96
C PRO A 6 -22.56 -16.75 15.63
N PRO A 7 -21.94 -15.57 15.61
CA PRO A 7 -21.83 -14.78 14.39
C PRO A 7 -21.23 -15.65 13.27
N GLN A 8 -21.95 -15.73 12.14
CA GLN A 8 -21.53 -16.47 10.95
C GLN A 8 -20.34 -15.75 10.32
N GLY A 9 -19.13 -16.01 10.83
CA GLY A 9 -17.90 -15.42 10.33
C GLY A 9 -16.69 -15.94 11.08
N TYR A 10 -15.60 -16.19 10.37
CA TYR A 10 -14.33 -16.49 11.01
C TYR A 10 -13.89 -15.27 11.86
N PRO A 11 -13.50 -15.45 13.14
CA PRO A 11 -13.06 -14.34 14.01
C PRO A 11 -11.90 -13.53 13.43
N ASN A 12 -11.15 -14.14 12.52
CA ASN A 12 -9.99 -13.60 11.82
C ASN A 12 -10.21 -13.46 10.30
N ALA A 13 -11.46 -13.42 9.83
CA ALA A 13 -11.74 -13.21 8.41
C ALA A 13 -11.05 -11.91 7.95
N PRO A 14 -10.24 -11.96 6.88
CA PRO A 14 -9.70 -10.73 6.30
C PRO A 14 -10.85 -9.80 5.92
N TYR A 15 -10.82 -8.56 6.40
CA TYR A 15 -11.75 -7.54 5.95
C TYR A 15 -11.37 -7.13 4.54
N TYR A 16 -12.06 -7.68 3.53
CA TYR A 16 -11.95 -7.21 2.16
C TYR A 16 -12.76 -5.93 1.99
N PHE A 17 -12.20 -4.94 1.30
CA PHE A 17 -12.97 -3.79 0.87
C PHE A 17 -13.95 -4.24 -0.23
N THR A 18 -15.23 -3.89 -0.10
CA THR A 18 -16.19 -4.04 -1.19
C THR A 18 -15.82 -3.08 -2.33
N PRO A 19 -16.21 -3.36 -3.59
CA PRO A 19 -15.97 -2.47 -4.72
C PRO A 19 -16.44 -1.03 -4.48
N GLU A 20 -17.61 -0.84 -3.84
CA GLU A 20 -18.16 0.49 -3.53
C GLU A 20 -17.28 1.24 -2.53
N ASN A 21 -16.73 0.54 -1.54
CA ASN A 21 -15.81 1.12 -0.57
C ASN A 21 -14.52 1.57 -1.27
N LEU A 22 -13.96 0.73 -2.15
CA LEU A 22 -12.77 1.08 -2.92
C LEU A 22 -12.99 2.32 -3.79
N GLU A 23 -14.13 2.40 -4.49
CA GLU A 23 -14.48 3.56 -5.30
C GLU A 23 -14.65 4.83 -4.44
N TRP A 24 -15.26 4.69 -3.26
CA TRP A 24 -15.41 5.79 -2.29
C TRP A 24 -14.06 6.31 -1.78
N TYR A 25 -13.12 5.42 -1.45
CA TYR A 25 -11.77 5.80 -1.03
C TYR A 25 -10.96 6.40 -2.18
N TYR A 26 -11.13 5.90 -3.41
CA TYR A 26 -10.50 6.44 -4.62
C TYR A 26 -10.97 7.88 -4.89
N LYS A 27 -12.29 8.11 -4.92
CA LYS A 27 -12.89 9.45 -5.11
C LYS A 27 -12.49 10.46 -4.04
N ARG A 28 -12.17 10.00 -2.83
CA ARG A 28 -11.70 10.83 -1.71
C ARG A 28 -10.18 10.98 -1.65
N HIS A 29 -9.46 10.45 -2.63
CA HIS A 29 -7.99 10.43 -2.66
C HIS A 29 -7.38 9.81 -1.39
N LYS A 30 -8.11 8.91 -0.74
CA LYS A 30 -7.69 8.14 0.45
C LYS A 30 -6.88 6.91 0.04
N LEU A 31 -7.27 6.28 -1.08
CA LEU A 31 -6.36 5.43 -1.82
C LEU A 31 -5.36 6.37 -2.48
N ASP A 32 -4.11 6.22 -2.08
CA ASP A 32 -3.04 7.19 -2.29
C ASP A 32 -2.87 7.46 -3.80
N ALA A 33 -3.55 8.50 -4.30
CA ALA A 33 -3.66 8.80 -5.73
C ALA A 33 -2.29 9.13 -6.37
N LYS A 34 -1.28 9.39 -5.53
CA LYS A 34 0.11 9.66 -5.90
C LYS A 34 0.98 8.41 -5.91
N LEU A 35 0.45 7.28 -5.45
CA LEU A 35 1.17 6.02 -5.30
C LEU A 35 0.92 5.13 -6.53
N ASP A 36 1.23 5.67 -7.70
CA ASP A 36 1.19 4.88 -8.95
C ASP A 36 2.13 3.67 -8.79
N PRO A 37 1.62 2.42 -8.90
CA PRO A 37 2.45 1.22 -8.76
C PRO A 37 3.53 1.12 -9.84
N ARG A 38 3.40 1.87 -10.94
CA ARG A 38 4.40 1.94 -12.02
C ARG A 38 5.63 2.77 -11.62
N ILE A 39 5.53 3.62 -10.61
CA ILE A 39 6.64 4.43 -10.12
C ILE A 39 7.33 3.66 -8.99
N PRO A 40 8.61 3.29 -9.15
CA PRO A 40 9.39 2.64 -8.10
C PRO A 40 9.39 3.45 -6.81
N ALA A 41 9.37 2.75 -5.67
CA ALA A 41 9.25 3.38 -4.35
C ALA A 41 10.31 4.47 -4.09
N ILE A 42 11.53 4.28 -4.63
CA ILE A 42 12.65 5.23 -4.52
C ILE A 42 12.38 6.60 -5.17
N TYR A 43 11.44 6.68 -6.11
CA TYR A 43 11.07 7.90 -6.83
C TYR A 43 9.78 8.55 -6.32
N ARG A 44 9.18 8.02 -5.25
CA ARG A 44 7.96 8.59 -4.67
C ARG A 44 8.26 9.88 -3.90
N TYR A 45 7.27 10.77 -3.88
CA TYR A 45 7.38 12.09 -3.23
C TYR A 45 7.76 12.01 -1.73
N ASN A 46 7.20 11.05 -1.00
CA ASN A 46 7.48 10.87 0.43
C ASN A 46 8.75 10.05 0.73
N PHE A 47 9.52 9.67 -0.30
CA PHE A 47 10.70 8.83 -0.08
C PHE A 47 11.85 9.65 0.50
N PRO A 48 12.50 9.22 1.59
CA PRO A 48 13.60 9.96 2.21
C PRO A 48 14.77 10.15 1.24
N GLN A 49 15.17 11.40 1.03
CA GLN A 49 16.22 11.76 0.06
C GLN A 49 17.60 11.17 0.45
N GLU A 50 17.91 11.12 1.75
CA GLU A 50 19.15 10.50 2.25
C GLU A 50 19.22 9.00 1.94
N LEU A 51 18.10 8.29 2.09
CA LEU A 51 18.03 6.86 1.80
C LEU A 51 18.19 6.60 0.31
N ARG A 52 17.59 7.44 -0.54
CA ARG A 52 17.76 7.38 -1.99
C ARG A 52 19.22 7.53 -2.40
N ALA A 53 19.92 8.50 -1.82
CA ALA A 53 21.34 8.69 -2.08
C ALA A 53 22.19 7.46 -1.72
N LYS A 54 21.91 6.83 -0.56
CA LYS A 54 22.60 5.59 -0.14
C LYS A 54 22.35 4.43 -1.09
N ILE A 55 21.10 4.23 -1.51
CA ILE A 55 20.74 3.14 -2.45
C ILE A 55 21.44 3.34 -3.80
N LEU A 56 21.46 4.56 -4.33
CA LEU A 56 22.13 4.87 -5.60
C LEU A 56 23.65 4.70 -5.51
N ALA A 57 24.27 5.09 -4.39
CA ALA A 57 25.69 4.87 -4.15
C ALA A 57 26.03 3.37 -4.11
N TYR A 58 25.26 2.59 -3.37
CA TYR A 58 25.41 1.14 -3.29
C TYR A 58 25.25 0.47 -4.67
N ALA A 59 24.21 0.84 -5.42
CA ALA A 59 23.99 0.32 -6.77
C ALA A 59 25.19 0.61 -7.71
N LYS A 60 25.79 1.80 -7.59
CA LYS A 60 26.98 2.18 -8.34
C LYS A 60 28.22 1.38 -7.93
N GLU A 61 28.44 1.17 -6.64
CA GLU A 61 29.57 0.37 -6.13
C GLU A 61 29.48 -1.10 -6.58
N HIS A 62 28.27 -1.64 -6.63
CA HIS A 62 28.03 -3.05 -6.96
C HIS A 62 27.65 -3.29 -8.43
N ASN A 63 27.74 -2.28 -9.31
CA ASN A 63 27.36 -2.35 -10.72
C ASN A 63 25.95 -2.95 -10.97
N ILE A 64 25.01 -2.66 -10.07
CA ILE A 64 23.62 -3.09 -10.18
C ILE A 64 22.93 -2.15 -11.18
N LYS A 65 22.49 -2.71 -12.31
CA LYS A 65 21.72 -1.97 -13.32
C LYS A 65 20.24 -1.96 -12.93
N GLU A 66 19.56 -0.85 -13.24
CA GLU A 66 18.08 -0.72 -13.15
C GLU A 66 17.35 -1.73 -14.04
#